data_AF-A0A7S2Y971-F1
#
_entry.id   AF-A0A7S2Y971-F1
#
_cell.length_a   1.000
_cell.length_b   1.000
_cell.length_c   1.000
_cell.angle_alpha   90.00
_cell.angle_beta   90.00
_cell.angle_gamma   90.00
#
_symmetry.space_group_name_H-M   'P 1'
#
loop_
_entity.id
_entity.type
_entity.pdbx_description
1 polymer ?
#
loop_
_entity_poly.entity_id
_entity_poly.type
_entity_poly.pdbx_seq_one_letter_code
_entity_poly.pdbx_strand_id
1 'polypeptide(L)'
;IEYMQTDSGFFTSKFVPFKGGKDSGFNSLYYPGEACLGLVYLASIDETYKHKWLTIATKALLHLHKIRETQSLEAIEPDHWALLATAELLPQLDKSVVEYELVYEHAIKVVKSM
;
A
#
# COMPACT_ATOMS: atom_id res chain seq x y z
N ILE A 1 -2.90 7.60 -10.68
CA ILE A 1 -2.90 6.52 -9.66
C ILE A 1 -3.71 6.89 -8.41
N GLU A 2 -3.56 8.09 -7.86
CA GLU A 2 -4.39 8.61 -6.75
C GLU A 2 -5.90 8.50 -7.02
N TYR A 3 -6.35 8.84 -8.23
CA TYR A 3 -7.75 8.67 -8.63
C TYR A 3 -8.24 7.22 -8.42
N MET A 4 -7.38 6.21 -8.52
CA MET A 4 -7.76 4.80 -8.31
C MET A 4 -7.73 4.38 -6.83
N GLN A 5 -7.23 5.22 -5.92
CA GLN A 5 -7.24 4.98 -4.48
C GLN A 5 -8.55 5.49 -3.86
N THR A 6 -9.08 4.77 -2.89
CA THR A 6 -10.17 5.23 -2.03
C THR A 6 -9.62 6.05 -0.86
N ASP A 7 -10.49 6.75 -0.13
CA ASP A 7 -10.10 7.49 1.08
C ASP A 7 -9.52 6.58 2.18
N SER A 8 -9.87 5.29 2.17
CA SER A 8 -9.33 4.30 3.10
C SER A 8 -7.93 3.79 2.74
N GLY A 9 -7.36 4.22 1.60
CA GLY A 9 -6.06 3.78 1.09
C GLY A 9 -6.12 2.56 0.16
N PHE A 10 -7.29 1.95 -0.04
CA PHE A 10 -7.47 0.81 -0.94
C PHE A 10 -7.32 1.22 -2.40
N PHE A 11 -6.63 0.40 -3.20
CA PHE A 11 -6.52 0.60 -4.63
C PHE A 11 -7.53 -0.24 -5.42
N THR A 12 -8.35 0.42 -6.23
CA THR A 12 -9.13 -0.27 -7.26
C THR A 12 -8.20 -0.66 -8.42
N SER A 13 -8.08 -1.95 -8.69
CA SER A 13 -7.16 -2.48 -9.72
C SER A 13 -7.77 -2.52 -11.12
N LYS A 14 -9.08 -2.28 -11.25
CA LYS A 14 -9.80 -2.33 -12.53
C LYS A 14 -10.53 -1.03 -12.82
N PHE A 15 -10.42 -0.59 -14.07
CA PHE A 15 -11.18 0.54 -14.60
C PHE A 15 -11.90 0.10 -15.88
N VAL A 16 -13.23 0.18 -15.86
CA VAL A 16 -14.12 -0.25 -16.94
C VAL A 16 -14.99 0.95 -17.36
N PRO A 17 -14.58 1.73 -18.38
CA PRO A 17 -15.26 2.98 -18.73
C PRO A 17 -16.76 2.83 -18.99
N PHE A 18 -17.16 1.80 -19.74
CA PHE A 18 -18.56 1.55 -20.08
C PHE A 18 -19.43 1.08 -18.89
N LYS A 19 -18.82 0.74 -17.74
CA LYS A 19 -19.52 0.44 -16.49
C LYS A 19 -19.48 1.60 -15.48
N GLY A 20 -19.07 2.79 -15.91
CA GLY A 20 -18.98 3.98 -15.04
C GLY A 20 -17.63 4.17 -14.37
N GLY A 21 -16.57 3.46 -14.78
CA GLY A 21 -15.19 3.71 -14.34
C GLY A 21 -14.65 2.66 -13.38
N LYS A 22 -14.30 3.06 -12.15
CA LYS A 22 -13.66 2.18 -11.15
C LYS A 22 -14.53 0.94 -10.88
N ASP A 23 -13.96 -0.24 -11.04
CA ASP A 23 -14.64 -1.52 -10.76
C ASP A 23 -14.15 -2.10 -9.42
N SER A 24 -14.96 -1.92 -8.38
CA SER A 24 -14.70 -2.42 -7.02
C SER A 24 -15.15 -3.87 -6.80
N GLY A 25 -15.64 -4.56 -7.84
CA GLY A 25 -16.09 -5.96 -7.73
C GLY A 25 -14.96 -6.98 -7.61
N PHE A 26 -13.70 -6.54 -7.74
CA PHE A 26 -12.53 -7.39 -7.63
C PHE A 26 -11.44 -6.74 -6.78
N ASN A 27 -11.04 -7.46 -5.72
CA ASN A 27 -9.91 -7.09 -4.87
C ASN A 27 -8.69 -7.87 -5.32
N SER A 28 -7.67 -7.17 -5.82
CA SER A 28 -6.38 -7.77 -6.12
C SER A 28 -5.56 -7.88 -4.84
N LEU A 29 -5.07 -9.07 -4.54
CA LEU A 29 -4.27 -9.33 -3.34
C LEU A 29 -2.93 -8.57 -3.36
N TYR A 30 -2.30 -8.49 -4.54
CA TYR A 30 -0.91 -8.00 -4.67
C TYR A 30 -0.79 -6.60 -5.28
N TYR A 31 -1.79 -6.15 -6.04
CA TYR A 31 -1.73 -4.85 -6.71
C TYR A 31 -1.54 -3.66 -5.75
N PRO A 32 -2.15 -3.63 -4.53
CA PRO A 32 -1.91 -2.52 -3.61
C PRO A 32 -0.43 -2.37 -3.22
N GLY A 33 0.28 -3.48 -3.01
CA GLY A 33 1.72 -3.48 -2.75
C GLY A 33 2.52 -2.97 -3.95
N GLU A 34 2.19 -3.46 -5.15
CA GLU A 34 2.86 -3.04 -6.40
C GLU A 34 2.66 -1.54 -6.68
N ALA A 35 1.43 -1.06 -6.55
CA ALA A 35 1.08 0.36 -6.71
C ALA A 35 1.81 1.24 -5.68
N CYS A 36 1.92 0.75 -4.44
CA CYS A 36 2.68 1.44 -3.39
C CYS A 36 4.17 1.54 -3.75
N LEU A 37 4.80 0.46 -4.17
CA LEU A 37 6.21 0.47 -4.60
C LEU A 37 6.45 1.47 -5.74
N GLY A 38 5.58 1.45 -6.75
CA GLY A 38 5.65 2.41 -7.87
C GLY A 38 5.54 3.86 -7.42
N LEU A 39 4.72 4.16 -6.41
CA LEU A 39 4.60 5.50 -5.83
C LEU A 39 5.84 5.94 -5.06
N VAL A 40 6.46 5.04 -4.30
CA VAL A 40 7.71 5.34 -3.59
C VAL A 40 8.83 5.65 -4.59
N TYR A 41 8.92 4.87 -5.66
CA TYR A 41 9.88 5.16 -6.73
C TYR A 41 9.56 6.45 -7.49
N LEU A 42 8.28 6.74 -7.77
CA LEU A 42 7.89 8.02 -8.36
C LEU A 42 8.31 9.20 -7.45
N ALA A 43 8.19 9.05 -6.14
CA ALA A 43 8.60 10.06 -5.16
C ALA A 43 10.10 10.39 -5.19
N SER A 44 10.95 9.44 -5.61
CA SER A 44 12.39 9.66 -5.80
C SER A 44 12.76 10.41 -7.09
N ILE A 45 11.82 10.48 -8.04
CA ILE A 45 12.04 11.11 -9.36
C ILE A 45 11.32 12.46 -9.43
N ASP A 46 10.13 12.56 -8.84
CA ASP A 46 9.29 13.76 -8.80
C ASP A 46 9.37 14.46 -7.44
N GLU A 47 10.43 15.22 -7.23
CA GLU A 47 10.66 16.00 -5.99
C GLU A 47 9.56 17.05 -5.74
N THR A 48 8.88 17.54 -6.78
CA THR A 48 7.80 18.54 -6.63
C THR A 48 6.62 17.99 -5.86
N TYR A 49 6.25 16.73 -6.12
CA TYR A 49 5.11 16.05 -5.49
C TYR A 49 5.52 14.87 -4.60
N LYS A 50 6.79 14.78 -4.21
CA LYS A 50 7.33 13.71 -3.37
C LYS A 50 6.48 13.43 -2.14
N HIS A 51 6.15 14.44 -1.34
CA HIS A 51 5.32 14.27 -0.14
C HIS A 51 3.93 13.72 -0.47
N LYS A 52 3.34 14.12 -1.59
CA LYS A 52 2.05 13.60 -2.04
C LYS A 52 2.17 12.10 -2.38
N TRP A 53 3.18 11.70 -3.12
CA TRP A 53 3.40 10.29 -3.49
C TRP A 53 3.66 9.40 -2.28
N LEU A 54 4.53 9.85 -1.37
CA LEU A 54 4.76 9.14 -0.11
C LEU A 54 3.48 9.03 0.73
N THR A 55 2.68 10.09 0.81
CA THR A 55 1.40 10.05 1.55
C THR A 55 0.44 9.00 0.98
N ILE A 56 0.31 8.91 -0.34
CA ILE A 56 -0.55 7.93 -1.02
C ILE A 56 -0.03 6.51 -0.79
N ALA A 57 1.30 6.31 -0.86
CA ALA A 57 1.96 5.04 -0.58
C ALA A 57 1.74 4.59 0.87
N THR A 58 1.95 5.48 1.85
CA THR A 58 1.70 5.21 3.27
C THR A 58 0.25 4.80 3.51
N LYS A 59 -0.72 5.53 2.95
CA LYS A 59 -2.15 5.17 3.06
C LYS A 59 -2.44 3.76 2.56
N ALA A 60 -1.78 3.32 1.49
CA ALA A 60 -1.96 1.98 0.96
C ALA A 60 -1.46 0.89 1.92
N LEU A 61 -0.27 1.06 2.51
CA LEU A 61 0.27 0.09 3.47
C LEU A 61 -0.50 0.10 4.80
N LEU A 62 -0.95 1.26 5.26
CA LEU A 62 -1.84 1.35 6.43
C LEU A 62 -3.19 0.67 6.18
N HIS A 63 -3.73 0.78 4.96
CA HIS A 63 -4.91 0.03 4.57
C HIS A 63 -4.67 -1.48 4.65
N LEU A 64 -3.57 -1.96 4.08
CA LEU A 64 -3.20 -3.38 4.12
C LEU A 64 -2.98 -3.87 5.55
N HIS A 65 -2.33 -3.07 6.41
CA HIS A 65 -2.25 -3.37 7.84
C HIS A 65 -3.66 -3.56 8.42
N LYS A 66 -4.54 -2.57 8.23
CA LYS A 66 -5.86 -2.58 8.86
C LYS A 66 -6.68 -3.80 8.48
N ILE A 67 -6.70 -4.19 7.21
CA ILE A 67 -7.45 -5.37 6.76
C ILE A 67 -6.81 -6.68 7.25
N ARG A 68 -5.49 -6.69 7.42
CA ARG A 68 -4.73 -7.86 7.90
C ARG A 68 -4.67 -7.96 9.41
N GLU A 69 -5.01 -6.93 10.17
CA GLU A 69 -4.86 -6.85 11.63
C GLU A 69 -5.49 -8.06 12.35
N THR A 70 -6.72 -8.41 11.98
CA THR A 70 -7.51 -9.49 12.59
C THR A 70 -7.36 -10.84 11.89
N GLN A 71 -6.64 -10.92 10.78
CA GLN A 71 -6.39 -12.16 10.06
C GLN A 71 -5.36 -13.04 10.78
N SER A 72 -5.54 -14.36 10.73
CA SER A 72 -4.52 -15.32 11.15
C SER A 72 -3.33 -15.26 10.18
N LEU A 73 -2.17 -15.74 10.60
CA LEU A 73 -0.96 -15.71 9.77
C LEU A 73 -1.16 -16.49 8.47
N GLU A 74 -1.85 -17.64 8.52
CA GLU A 74 -2.11 -18.50 7.36
C GLU A 74 -3.08 -17.89 6.35
N ALA A 75 -3.86 -16.90 6.77
CA ALA A 75 -4.82 -16.19 5.92
C ALA A 75 -4.20 -14.98 5.19
N ILE A 76 -2.99 -14.58 5.57
CA ILE A 76 -2.28 -13.46 4.96
C ILE A 76 -1.45 -13.96 3.78
N GLU A 77 -1.71 -13.37 2.62
CA GLU A 77 -0.96 -13.64 1.41
C GLU A 77 0.53 -13.26 1.56
N PRO A 78 1.47 -14.02 0.94
CA PRO A 78 2.90 -13.72 0.93
C PRO A 78 3.19 -12.55 -0.02
N ASP A 79 2.75 -11.36 0.37
CA ASP A 79 2.78 -10.11 -0.39
C ASP A 79 4.19 -9.49 -0.45
N HIS A 80 5.04 -10.09 -1.28
CA HIS A 80 6.40 -9.59 -1.52
C HIS A 80 6.42 -8.15 -2.07
N TRP A 81 5.39 -7.71 -2.79
CA TRP A 81 5.31 -6.33 -3.27
C TRP A 81 5.14 -5.35 -2.12
N ALA A 82 4.28 -5.66 -1.14
CA ALA A 82 4.18 -4.83 0.06
C ALA A 82 5.48 -4.83 0.86
N LEU A 83 6.22 -5.94 0.93
CA LEU A 83 7.52 -5.96 1.61
C LEU A 83 8.55 -5.04 0.92
N LEU A 84 8.64 -5.11 -0.41
CA LEU A 84 9.52 -4.22 -1.17
C LEU A 84 9.10 -2.75 -1.00
N ALA A 85 7.81 -2.47 -1.08
CA ALA A 85 7.28 -1.12 -0.86
C ALA A 85 7.61 -0.60 0.54
N THR A 86 7.44 -1.43 1.58
CA THR A 86 7.79 -1.09 2.97
C THR A 86 9.28 -0.81 3.13
N ALA A 87 10.14 -1.64 2.54
CA ALA A 87 11.60 -1.45 2.62
C ALA A 87 12.05 -0.10 2.04
N GLU A 88 11.42 0.34 0.96
CA GLU A 88 11.71 1.63 0.31
C GLU A 88 11.02 2.81 1.02
N LEU A 89 9.84 2.60 1.61
CA LEU A 89 9.07 3.66 2.27
C LEU A 89 9.61 4.02 3.65
N LEU A 90 9.98 3.03 4.49
CA LEU A 90 10.38 3.26 5.87
C LEU A 90 11.50 4.31 6.04
N PRO A 91 12.55 4.34 5.20
CA PRO A 91 13.58 5.39 5.26
C PRO A 91 13.06 6.82 4.99
N GLN A 92 11.89 6.95 4.36
CA GLN A 92 11.26 8.23 4.01
C GLN A 92 10.27 8.71 5.08
N LEU A 93 9.94 7.87 6.06
CA LEU A 93 9.01 8.20 7.14
C LEU A 93 9.74 8.67 8.39
N ASP A 94 9.11 9.56 9.14
CA ASP A 94 9.58 9.95 10.48
C ASP A 94 9.33 8.78 11.45
N LYS A 95 10.39 8.31 12.12
CA LYS A 95 10.31 7.21 13.09
C LYS A 95 9.46 7.53 14.33
N SER A 96 9.21 8.81 14.59
CA SER A 96 8.41 9.25 15.73
C SER A 96 6.90 9.23 15.47
N VAL A 97 6.47 9.06 14.22
CA VAL A 97 5.04 9.01 13.89
C VAL A 97 4.50 7.58 13.93
N VAL A 98 3.21 7.43 14.26
CA VAL A 98 2.56 6.13 14.43
C VAL A 98 2.55 5.32 13.13
N GLU A 99 2.50 5.99 11.98
CA GLU A 99 2.51 5.35 10.67
C GLU A 99 3.78 4.53 10.43
N TYR A 100 4.93 4.95 10.98
CA TYR A 100 6.16 4.18 10.87
C TYR A 100 6.01 2.80 11.51
N GLU A 101 5.51 2.76 12.75
CA GLU A 101 5.33 1.52 13.49
C GLU A 101 4.32 0.61 12.79
N LEU A 102 3.18 1.16 12.39
CA LEU A 102 2.13 0.41 11.70
C LEU A 102 2.63 -0.21 10.38
N VAL A 103 3.38 0.55 9.57
CA VAL A 103 3.98 0.02 8.34
C VAL A 103 5.02 -1.06 8.64
N TYR A 104 5.79 -0.91 9.71
CA TYR A 104 6.79 -1.89 10.14
C TYR A 104 6.15 -3.20 10.66
N GLU A 105 5.14 -3.11 11.52
CA GLU A 105 4.37 -4.24 12.03
C GLU A 105 3.70 -5.03 10.90
N HIS A 106 3.15 -4.33 9.91
CA HIS A 106 2.58 -4.95 8.72
C HIS A 106 3.60 -5.81 7.97
N ALA A 107 4.83 -5.30 7.75
CA ALA A 107 5.88 -6.08 7.11
C ALA A 107 6.30 -7.30 7.93
N ILE A 108 6.41 -7.17 9.26
CA ILE A 108 6.67 -8.32 10.14
C ILE A 108 5.58 -9.39 9.97
N LYS A 109 4.31 -8.97 9.90
CA LYS A 109 3.18 -9.90 9.76
C LYS A 109 3.22 -10.64 8.42
N VAL A 110 3.52 -9.93 7.33
CA VAL A 110 3.66 -10.53 5.98
C VAL A 110 4.86 -11.48 5.90
N VAL A 111 5.97 -11.20 6.59
CA VAL A 111 7.11 -12.15 6.65
C VAL A 111 6.75 -13.41 7.44
N LYS A 112 6.00 -13.26 8.54
CA LYS A 112 5.59 -14.40 9.39
C LYS A 112 4.50 -15.28 8.78
N SER A 113 3.82 -14.82 7.74
CA SER A 113 2.80 -15.61 7.03
C SER A 113 3.37 -16.49 5.93
N MET A 114 4.68 -16.43 5.66
CA MET A 114 5.38 -17.21 4.63
C MET A 114 5.81 -18.59 5.11
#